data_AF-A0A2D7DIS2-F1
#
_entry.id   AF-A0A2D7DIS2-F1
#
_cell.length_a   1.000
_cell.length_b   1.000
_cell.length_c   1.000
_cell.angle_alpha   90.00
_cell.angle_beta   90.00
_cell.angle_gamma   90.00
#
_symmetry.space_group_name_H-M   'P 1'
#
loop_
_entity.id
_entity.type
_entity.pdbx_description
1 polymer ?
#
loop_
_entity_poly.entity_id
_entity_poly.type
_entity_poly.pdbx_seq_one_letter_code
_entity_poly.pdbx_strand_id
1 'polypeptide(L)'
;MISSPNTGHAMKWLHVLFCCVSLQTFAQCEFTEVSIETSTAQWGDEMSWELFQALDGSEPLLIASFQGESNWTTSSQVLCLEDGCYFFAASDSWGDGWNGGEISSSPLLEGFLDSFTLDDGYAGYLAFQVGEGACDTSLPGCTEPGALNFVQGANTDDGSCVFFETFEYTVNSEVLERQYIYYHPESAPAECPLVFVFHGYTGSADDIMQYSGFNALAEEFGFAVCYPQGTTDSFGNAFFNVGYDFQFNENVDDVAFTLALNDYLQANYALDETAVYGTGMSNGGDFCYLLACQASDVFQAVAPVAGMIMQDIMDACTPYSTTNILEIHGTEDDVTYYDGDPTNQDGWGAYPSIPETMDFFADLFQLGNLGTGPLPNTDATDGSEVEVTNWSNISACPRLTLYKVDGGGHDWPGAWGNMDIDASLVAWEFFESTCNTNLPLSIEPALPSAESIVQGTWDMLGRPCPANAAGQLVIERLSNGQVRKVFRAVE
;
A
#
# COMPACT_ATOMS: atom_id res chain seq x y z
N MET A 1 -37.64 -83.50 -4.47
CA MET A 1 -38.59 -83.90 -5.53
C MET A 1 -39.72 -82.88 -5.59
N ILE A 2 -39.97 -82.44 -6.81
CA ILE A 2 -41.03 -81.57 -7.35
C ILE A 2 -42.41 -81.76 -6.68
N SER A 3 -43.12 -80.66 -6.39
CA SER A 3 -44.43 -80.30 -6.97
C SER A 3 -45.24 -79.38 -6.05
N SER A 4 -45.65 -78.23 -6.60
CA SER A 4 -46.86 -77.50 -6.19
C SER A 4 -48.10 -78.23 -6.75
N PRO A 5 -49.30 -78.00 -6.19
CA PRO A 5 -50.19 -77.12 -6.94
C PRO A 5 -51.00 -76.15 -6.07
N ASN A 6 -51.43 -75.10 -6.76
CA ASN A 6 -52.08 -73.89 -6.29
C ASN A 6 -53.51 -73.85 -6.86
N THR A 7 -54.52 -73.68 -6.01
CA THR A 7 -55.93 -73.29 -6.31
C THR A 7 -56.59 -72.93 -4.97
N GLY A 8 -57.29 -71.83 -4.70
CA GLY A 8 -57.75 -70.67 -5.45
C GLY A 8 -58.69 -69.84 -4.52
N HIS A 9 -59.22 -68.73 -5.05
CA HIS A 9 -60.33 -67.87 -4.55
C HIS A 9 -59.99 -66.57 -3.78
N ALA A 10 -59.74 -65.53 -4.60
CA ALA A 10 -60.50 -64.27 -4.73
C ALA A 10 -60.81 -63.37 -3.52
N MET A 11 -60.28 -62.13 -3.57
CA MET A 11 -60.99 -60.93 -3.12
C MET A 11 -60.60 -59.73 -4.00
N LYS A 12 -61.62 -59.08 -4.59
CA LYS A 12 -61.50 -57.88 -5.44
C LYS A 12 -61.13 -56.67 -4.59
N TRP A 13 -60.09 -55.93 -4.97
CA TRP A 13 -59.76 -54.62 -4.42
C TRP A 13 -59.88 -53.54 -5.49
N LEU A 14 -60.82 -52.62 -5.26
CA LEU A 14 -61.08 -51.41 -6.02
C LEU A 14 -59.88 -50.46 -5.84
N HIS A 15 -59.14 -50.16 -6.90
CA HIS A 15 -58.08 -49.16 -6.86
C HIS A 15 -58.70 -47.76 -6.95
N VAL A 16 -58.68 -47.03 -5.84
CA VAL A 16 -58.91 -45.58 -5.82
C VAL A 16 -57.57 -44.94 -6.20
N LEU A 17 -57.55 -44.29 -7.36
CA LEU A 17 -56.40 -43.53 -7.85
C LEU A 17 -56.31 -42.22 -7.06
N PHE A 18 -55.41 -42.15 -6.07
CA PHE A 18 -55.05 -40.89 -5.42
C PHE A 18 -54.11 -40.14 -6.37
N CYS A 19 -54.62 -39.09 -7.00
CA CYS A 19 -53.82 -38.15 -7.76
C CYS A 19 -53.11 -37.22 -6.75
N CYS A 20 -51.89 -37.59 -6.35
CA CYS A 20 -51.00 -36.66 -5.65
C CYS A 20 -50.51 -35.62 -6.65
N VAL A 21 -51.17 -34.46 -6.68
CA VAL A 21 -50.59 -33.26 -7.28
C VAL A 21 -49.53 -32.77 -6.28
N SER A 22 -48.25 -32.92 -6.63
CA SER A 22 -47.18 -32.22 -5.92
C SER A 22 -47.34 -30.73 -6.22
N LEU A 23 -47.93 -29.99 -5.29
CA LEU A 23 -47.75 -28.54 -5.26
C LEU A 23 -46.29 -28.29 -4.89
N GLN A 24 -45.45 -28.11 -5.91
CA GLN A 24 -44.18 -27.41 -5.74
C GLN A 24 -44.56 -25.96 -5.40
N THR A 25 -44.52 -25.63 -4.11
CA THR A 25 -44.48 -24.25 -3.67
C THR A 25 -43.13 -23.69 -4.12
N PHE A 26 -43.11 -23.01 -5.27
CA PHE A 26 -42.06 -22.05 -5.54
C PHE A 26 -42.14 -21.01 -4.41
N ALA A 27 -41.04 -20.77 -3.70
CA ALA A 27 -40.96 -19.61 -2.83
C ALA A 27 -41.14 -18.39 -3.74
N GLN A 28 -42.33 -17.80 -3.74
CA GLN A 28 -42.56 -16.54 -4.46
C GLN A 28 -41.88 -15.46 -3.65
N CYS A 29 -41.10 -14.61 -4.31
CA CYS A 29 -40.57 -13.41 -3.69
C CYS A 29 -41.74 -12.63 -3.06
N GLU A 30 -41.65 -12.37 -1.76
CA GLU A 30 -42.68 -11.61 -1.03
C GLU A 30 -42.56 -10.10 -1.30
N PHE A 31 -41.39 -9.67 -1.78
CA PHE A 31 -41.04 -8.29 -2.07
C PHE A 31 -40.79 -8.05 -3.57
N THR A 32 -39.92 -7.10 -3.92
CA THR A 32 -39.59 -6.80 -5.32
C THR A 32 -38.54 -7.80 -5.82
N GLU A 33 -38.91 -8.59 -6.82
CA GLU A 33 -37.97 -9.48 -7.51
C GLU A 33 -37.11 -8.65 -8.49
N VAL A 34 -35.80 -8.64 -8.26
CA VAL A 34 -34.81 -7.91 -9.06
C VAL A 34 -33.79 -8.90 -9.59
N SER A 35 -33.61 -8.96 -10.90
CA SER A 35 -32.55 -9.70 -11.55
C SER A 35 -31.38 -8.76 -11.82
N ILE A 36 -30.24 -9.02 -11.19
CA ILE A 36 -28.96 -8.35 -11.47
C ILE A 36 -28.21 -9.21 -12.48
N GLU A 37 -27.94 -8.64 -13.65
CA GLU A 37 -27.09 -9.24 -14.68
C GLU A 37 -25.72 -8.60 -14.62
N THR A 38 -24.66 -9.42 -14.61
CA THR A 38 -23.27 -8.97 -14.56
C THR A 38 -22.53 -9.57 -15.74
N SER A 39 -21.95 -8.71 -16.58
CA SER A 39 -21.16 -9.09 -17.74
C SER A 39 -19.71 -8.69 -17.52
N THR A 40 -18.78 -9.65 -17.54
CA THR A 40 -17.34 -9.38 -17.50
C THR A 40 -16.80 -9.11 -18.91
N ALA A 41 -15.73 -8.33 -19.01
CA ALA A 41 -15.03 -8.04 -20.26
C ALA A 41 -13.59 -8.58 -20.22
N GLN A 42 -12.64 -7.83 -20.77
CA GLN A 42 -11.22 -8.13 -20.58
C GLN A 42 -10.88 -7.96 -19.10
N TRP A 43 -10.04 -8.85 -18.58
CA TRP A 43 -9.67 -8.89 -17.16
C TRP A 43 -10.86 -9.04 -16.20
N GLY A 44 -11.80 -9.92 -16.58
CA GLY A 44 -12.97 -10.22 -15.77
C GLY A 44 -12.63 -10.68 -14.34
N ASP A 45 -11.43 -11.22 -14.11
CA ASP A 45 -10.98 -11.69 -12.80
C ASP A 45 -10.70 -10.54 -11.81
N GLU A 46 -10.55 -9.32 -12.32
CA GLU A 46 -10.26 -8.10 -11.53
C GLU A 46 -11.55 -7.44 -11.03
N MET A 47 -12.64 -7.67 -11.77
CA MET A 47 -13.97 -7.14 -11.51
C MET A 47 -14.68 -7.88 -10.37
N SER A 48 -15.10 -7.12 -9.35
CA SER A 48 -15.95 -7.63 -8.27
C SER A 48 -16.93 -6.57 -7.78
N TRP A 49 -18.01 -7.00 -7.12
CA TRP A 49 -18.92 -6.08 -6.46
C TRP A 49 -19.61 -6.73 -5.26
N GLU A 50 -20.01 -5.89 -4.31
CA GLU A 50 -20.85 -6.24 -3.18
C GLU A 50 -22.10 -5.35 -3.18
N LEU A 51 -23.27 -5.95 -3.00
CA LEU A 51 -24.55 -5.25 -2.91
C LEU A 51 -24.96 -5.13 -1.44
N PHE A 52 -25.18 -3.90 -1.00
CA PHE A 52 -25.58 -3.58 0.36
C PHE A 52 -26.98 -2.96 0.41
N GLN A 53 -27.71 -3.23 1.50
CA GLN A 53 -28.86 -2.44 1.91
C GLN A 53 -28.39 -1.38 2.91
N ALA A 54 -28.65 -0.11 2.61
CA ALA A 54 -28.39 1.00 3.52
C ALA A 54 -29.45 0.99 4.64
N LEU A 55 -28.99 1.12 5.89
CA LEU A 55 -29.84 1.10 7.08
C LEU A 55 -29.61 2.37 7.91
N ASP A 56 -30.69 3.03 8.32
CA ASP A 56 -30.61 4.27 9.08
C ASP A 56 -29.85 4.10 10.41
N GLY A 57 -28.68 4.73 10.51
CA GLY A 57 -27.89 4.78 11.75
C GLY A 57 -27.25 3.45 12.17
N SER A 58 -27.10 2.51 11.24
CA SER A 58 -26.40 1.24 11.45
C SER A 58 -25.54 0.85 10.25
N GLU A 59 -24.60 -0.07 10.46
CA GLU A 59 -23.80 -0.62 9.37
C GLU A 59 -24.68 -1.22 8.26
N PRO A 60 -24.30 -1.04 6.98
CA PRO A 60 -25.04 -1.58 5.86
C PRO A 60 -25.07 -3.12 5.88
N LEU A 61 -26.17 -3.71 5.42
CA LEU A 61 -26.34 -5.16 5.37
C LEU A 61 -25.91 -5.70 4.01
N LEU A 62 -24.92 -6.60 3.97
CA LEU A 62 -24.53 -7.31 2.75
C LEU A 62 -25.65 -8.24 2.28
N ILE A 63 -26.09 -8.06 1.04
CA ILE A 63 -27.20 -8.79 0.41
C ILE A 63 -26.69 -9.84 -0.58
N ALA A 64 -25.75 -9.44 -1.43
CA ALA A 64 -25.19 -10.29 -2.49
C ALA A 64 -23.79 -9.81 -2.84
N SER A 65 -23.02 -10.65 -3.52
CA SER A 65 -21.72 -10.27 -4.06
C SER A 65 -21.42 -11.04 -5.35
N PHE A 66 -20.39 -10.59 -6.04
CA PHE A 66 -19.87 -11.20 -7.25
C PHE A 66 -18.35 -11.04 -7.30
N GLN A 67 -17.68 -12.08 -7.78
CA GLN A 67 -16.28 -12.08 -8.15
C GLN A 67 -16.18 -12.67 -9.55
N GLY A 68 -15.53 -11.97 -10.47
CA GLY A 68 -15.29 -12.54 -11.79
C GLY A 68 -14.21 -13.62 -11.76
N GLU A 69 -14.39 -14.62 -12.61
CA GLU A 69 -13.46 -15.77 -12.77
C GLU A 69 -13.05 -16.01 -14.23
N SER A 70 -13.64 -15.26 -15.16
CA SER A 70 -13.33 -15.39 -16.59
C SER A 70 -13.75 -14.14 -17.36
N ASN A 71 -13.04 -13.89 -18.45
CA ASN A 71 -13.37 -12.83 -19.41
C ASN A 71 -14.62 -13.17 -20.23
N TRP A 72 -15.39 -12.14 -20.62
CA TRP A 72 -16.53 -12.25 -21.56
C TRP A 72 -17.64 -13.21 -21.09
N THR A 73 -17.88 -13.27 -19.79
CA THR A 73 -18.94 -14.09 -19.21
C THR A 73 -20.12 -13.23 -18.78
N THR A 74 -21.30 -13.82 -18.68
CA THR A 74 -22.47 -13.14 -18.14
C THR A 74 -23.13 -14.05 -17.12
N SER A 75 -23.38 -13.51 -15.94
CA SER A 75 -24.05 -14.18 -14.83
C SER A 75 -25.28 -13.38 -14.40
N SER A 76 -26.24 -14.06 -13.78
CA SER A 76 -27.46 -13.41 -13.30
C SER A 76 -27.80 -13.90 -11.91
N GLN A 77 -28.09 -12.96 -11.01
CA GLN A 77 -28.56 -13.21 -9.65
C GLN A 77 -29.97 -12.66 -9.49
N VAL A 78 -30.93 -13.51 -9.10
CA VAL A 78 -32.30 -13.09 -8.83
C VAL A 78 -32.45 -12.88 -7.32
N LEU A 79 -32.73 -11.64 -6.94
CA LEU A 79 -32.83 -11.17 -5.57
C LEU A 79 -34.27 -10.80 -5.25
N CYS A 80 -34.66 -10.95 -3.99
CA CYS A 80 -35.94 -10.51 -3.48
C CYS A 80 -35.69 -9.37 -2.48
N LEU A 81 -35.82 -8.12 -2.95
CA LEU A 81 -35.43 -6.92 -2.23
C LEU A 81 -36.65 -6.24 -1.61
N GLU A 82 -36.54 -5.88 -0.33
CA GLU A 82 -37.52 -5.04 0.36
C GLU A 82 -37.48 -3.61 -0.17
N ASP A 83 -38.53 -2.82 0.10
CA ASP A 83 -38.51 -1.39 -0.20
C ASP A 83 -37.42 -0.71 0.64
N GLY A 84 -36.49 -0.02 -0.01
CA GLY A 84 -35.33 0.54 0.66
C GLY A 84 -34.25 1.08 -0.28
N CYS A 85 -33.23 1.65 0.33
CA CYS A 85 -32.05 2.20 -0.33
C CYS A 85 -30.95 1.13 -0.36
N TYR A 86 -30.36 0.94 -1.54
CA TYR A 86 -29.32 -0.06 -1.78
C TYR A 86 -28.16 0.60 -2.50
N PHE A 87 -26.98 0.03 -2.38
CA PHE A 87 -25.84 0.43 -3.20
C PHE A 87 -24.93 -0.75 -3.53
N PHE A 88 -24.35 -0.72 -4.72
CA PHE A 88 -23.18 -1.54 -5.04
C PHE A 88 -21.92 -0.84 -4.56
N ALA A 89 -21.04 -1.58 -3.90
CA ALA A 89 -19.62 -1.27 -3.80
C ALA A 89 -18.91 -2.08 -4.91
N ALA A 90 -18.51 -1.40 -5.97
CA ALA A 90 -17.76 -1.95 -7.09
C ALA A 90 -16.27 -1.88 -6.79
N SER A 91 -15.51 -2.90 -7.18
CA SER A 91 -14.07 -2.94 -7.05
C SER A 91 -13.40 -3.45 -8.32
N ASP A 92 -12.23 -2.90 -8.60
CA ASP A 92 -11.29 -3.37 -9.61
C ASP A 92 -9.91 -3.55 -8.96
N SER A 93 -9.24 -4.66 -9.24
CA SER A 93 -7.99 -5.02 -8.53
C SER A 93 -6.76 -4.28 -9.05
N TRP A 94 -6.84 -3.64 -10.22
CA TRP A 94 -5.72 -2.92 -10.86
C TRP A 94 -5.97 -1.44 -11.03
N GLY A 95 -7.22 -1.02 -10.86
CA GLY A 95 -7.61 0.37 -10.79
C GLY A 95 -7.74 1.05 -12.15
N ASP A 96 -7.77 0.29 -13.25
CA ASP A 96 -8.00 0.80 -14.61
C ASP A 96 -9.47 0.67 -15.06
N GLY A 97 -10.34 0.37 -14.09
CA GLY A 97 -11.78 0.18 -14.29
C GLY A 97 -12.13 -1.19 -14.87
N TRP A 98 -13.43 -1.44 -15.05
CA TRP A 98 -13.90 -2.77 -15.48
C TRP A 98 -13.70 -3.08 -16.97
N ASN A 99 -13.02 -2.20 -17.72
CA ASN A 99 -12.60 -2.47 -19.09
C ASN A 99 -13.72 -2.95 -20.03
N GLY A 100 -14.92 -2.39 -19.84
CA GLY A 100 -16.15 -2.72 -20.57
C GLY A 100 -17.04 -3.78 -19.91
N GLY A 101 -16.68 -4.27 -18.72
CA GLY A 101 -17.56 -5.04 -17.86
C GLY A 101 -18.64 -4.16 -17.24
N GLU A 102 -19.83 -4.71 -17.01
CA GLU A 102 -20.97 -3.92 -16.52
C GLU A 102 -21.94 -4.74 -15.68
N ILE A 103 -22.75 -4.04 -14.89
CA ILE A 103 -23.92 -4.57 -14.19
C ILE A 103 -25.18 -3.90 -14.71
N SER A 104 -26.29 -4.63 -14.78
CA SER A 104 -27.61 -4.09 -15.12
C SER A 104 -28.71 -4.74 -14.27
N SER A 105 -29.85 -4.06 -14.14
CA SER A 105 -31.01 -4.57 -13.38
C SER A 105 -32.25 -4.75 -14.25
N SER A 106 -33.03 -5.80 -13.97
CA SER A 106 -34.39 -5.98 -14.47
C SER A 106 -35.35 -6.30 -13.31
N PRO A 107 -36.41 -5.50 -13.07
CA PRO A 107 -36.77 -4.28 -13.79
C PRO A 107 -35.76 -3.14 -13.56
N LEU A 108 -35.86 -2.06 -14.35
CA LEU A 108 -35.10 -0.83 -14.10
C LEU A 108 -35.53 -0.22 -12.77
N LEU A 109 -34.56 0.28 -12.01
CA LEU A 109 -34.76 0.86 -10.69
C LEU A 109 -34.37 2.34 -10.70
N GLU A 110 -34.98 3.15 -9.84
CA GLU A 110 -34.59 4.55 -9.72
C GLU A 110 -33.16 4.64 -9.16
N GLY A 111 -32.27 5.34 -9.88
CA GLY A 111 -30.83 5.33 -9.61
C GLY A 111 -30.05 4.22 -10.34
N PHE A 112 -30.74 3.22 -10.92
CA PHE A 112 -30.16 2.15 -11.75
C PHE A 112 -30.98 1.97 -13.02
N LEU A 113 -30.96 3.01 -13.86
CA LEU A 113 -31.83 3.13 -15.05
C LEU A 113 -31.24 2.51 -16.32
N ASP A 114 -29.92 2.32 -16.33
CA ASP A 114 -29.14 1.73 -17.42
C ASP A 114 -28.16 0.70 -16.82
N SER A 115 -27.12 0.32 -17.55
CA SER A 115 -26.00 -0.41 -16.96
C SER A 115 -25.05 0.52 -16.21
N PHE A 116 -24.30 -0.04 -15.26
CA PHE A 116 -23.20 0.61 -14.57
C PHE A 116 -21.90 -0.13 -14.88
N THR A 117 -20.86 0.64 -15.17
CA THR A 117 -19.47 0.18 -15.23
C THR A 117 -18.66 1.04 -14.28
N LEU A 118 -17.60 0.47 -13.71
CA LEU A 118 -16.55 1.27 -13.08
C LEU A 118 -15.65 1.77 -14.22
N ASP A 119 -15.62 3.08 -14.42
CA ASP A 119 -14.91 3.69 -15.56
C ASP A 119 -13.39 3.68 -15.37
N ASP A 120 -12.94 3.90 -14.13
CA ASP A 120 -11.55 4.00 -13.72
C ASP A 120 -11.46 3.84 -12.18
N GLY A 121 -10.26 3.62 -11.66
CA GLY A 121 -9.98 3.51 -10.23
C GLY A 121 -10.33 2.15 -9.62
N TYR A 122 -9.87 1.94 -8.38
CA TYR A 122 -9.99 0.66 -7.66
C TYR A 122 -11.38 0.41 -7.08
N ALA A 123 -12.20 1.46 -6.92
CA ALA A 123 -13.49 1.36 -6.27
C ALA A 123 -14.50 2.39 -6.77
N GLY A 124 -15.78 2.04 -6.69
CA GLY A 124 -16.87 2.95 -6.96
C GLY A 124 -18.19 2.50 -6.35
N TYR A 125 -19.20 3.36 -6.44
CA TYR A 125 -20.51 3.11 -5.90
C TYR A 125 -21.62 3.34 -6.93
N LEU A 126 -22.69 2.56 -6.81
CA LEU A 126 -23.96 2.80 -7.49
C LEU A 126 -25.09 2.67 -6.47
N ALA A 127 -25.69 3.80 -6.06
CA ALA A 127 -26.86 3.82 -5.20
C ALA A 127 -28.16 3.77 -6.01
N PHE A 128 -29.15 3.01 -5.53
CA PHE A 128 -30.47 2.89 -6.14
C PHE A 128 -31.57 2.61 -5.12
N GLN A 129 -32.80 2.93 -5.49
CA GLN A 129 -33.99 2.76 -4.66
C GLN A 129 -34.85 1.59 -5.17
N VAL A 130 -35.31 0.76 -4.23
CA VAL A 130 -36.39 -0.21 -4.45
C VAL A 130 -37.66 0.32 -3.78
N GLY A 131 -38.78 0.33 -4.51
CA GLY A 131 -40.05 0.88 -4.01
C GLY A 131 -40.14 2.41 -4.14
N GLU A 132 -40.89 3.06 -3.25
CA GLU A 132 -41.11 4.51 -3.26
C GLU A 132 -40.17 5.21 -2.27
N GLY A 133 -39.47 6.26 -2.69
CA GLY A 133 -38.57 7.02 -1.82
C GLY A 133 -37.43 7.68 -2.59
N ALA A 134 -36.47 8.23 -1.86
CA ALA A 134 -35.17 8.63 -2.39
C ALA A 134 -34.09 7.91 -1.58
N CYS A 135 -33.09 7.37 -2.27
CA CYS A 135 -31.96 6.70 -1.64
C CYS A 135 -30.96 7.75 -1.17
N ASP A 136 -31.04 8.10 0.12
CA ASP A 136 -30.15 9.05 0.80
C ASP A 136 -29.18 8.27 1.69
N THR A 137 -28.16 7.67 1.07
CA THR A 137 -27.10 6.93 1.76
C THR A 137 -25.78 7.69 1.66
N SER A 138 -25.00 7.68 2.73
CA SER A 138 -23.65 8.24 2.73
C SER A 138 -22.69 7.22 2.12
N LEU A 139 -22.06 7.59 1.01
CA LEU A 139 -21.06 6.81 0.30
C LEU A 139 -19.74 7.57 0.38
N PRO A 140 -18.87 7.23 1.36
CA PRO A 140 -17.63 7.95 1.61
C PRO A 140 -16.61 7.69 0.51
N GLY A 141 -15.85 8.71 0.16
CA GLY A 141 -14.72 8.61 -0.75
C GLY A 141 -14.38 9.99 -1.33
N CYS A 142 -13.32 10.06 -2.13
CA CYS A 142 -13.02 11.31 -2.80
C CYS A 142 -14.11 11.68 -3.82
N THR A 143 -14.76 12.82 -3.59
CA THR A 143 -15.88 13.29 -4.43
C THR A 143 -15.46 14.27 -5.52
N GLU A 144 -14.18 14.62 -5.60
CA GLU A 144 -13.65 15.62 -6.54
C GLU A 144 -13.14 14.96 -7.83
N PRO A 145 -13.79 15.16 -9.00
CA PRO A 145 -13.42 14.48 -10.24
C PRO A 145 -12.03 14.82 -10.80
N GLY A 146 -11.36 15.83 -10.22
CA GLY A 146 -9.98 16.20 -10.59
C GLY A 146 -8.91 15.58 -9.68
N ALA A 147 -9.31 14.82 -8.67
CA ALA A 147 -8.39 14.13 -7.77
C ALA A 147 -7.86 12.83 -8.41
N LEU A 148 -6.66 12.42 -7.98
CA LEU A 148 -6.01 11.20 -8.43
C LEU A 148 -6.73 9.93 -7.98
N ASN A 149 -7.42 10.00 -6.84
CA ASN A 149 -8.15 8.88 -6.24
C ASN A 149 -9.66 9.13 -6.18
N PHE A 150 -10.22 9.82 -7.19
CA PHE A 150 -11.66 10.05 -7.30
C PHE A 150 -12.44 8.73 -7.24
N VAL A 151 -13.50 8.70 -6.42
CA VAL A 151 -14.34 7.51 -6.25
C VAL A 151 -15.67 7.73 -6.99
N GLN A 152 -15.86 7.03 -8.10
CA GLN A 152 -17.08 7.11 -8.90
C GLN A 152 -18.31 6.83 -8.02
N GLY A 153 -19.27 7.75 -7.97
CA GLY A 153 -20.51 7.58 -7.21
C GLY A 153 -20.41 7.81 -5.70
N ALA A 154 -19.23 8.15 -5.16
CA ALA A 154 -19.14 8.71 -3.82
C ALA A 154 -19.91 10.03 -3.73
N ASN A 155 -20.59 10.25 -2.61
CA ASN A 155 -21.43 11.43 -2.38
C ASN A 155 -21.15 12.13 -1.05
N THR A 156 -20.27 11.55 -0.23
CA THR A 156 -19.78 12.13 1.02
C THR A 156 -18.27 12.22 0.93
N ASP A 157 -17.74 13.44 0.92
CA ASP A 157 -16.30 13.66 1.01
C ASP A 157 -15.78 13.23 2.39
N ASP A 158 -14.82 12.31 2.39
CA ASP A 158 -14.15 11.81 3.58
C ASP A 158 -12.77 12.45 3.80
N GLY A 159 -12.41 13.44 2.98
CA GLY A 159 -11.11 14.13 3.04
C GLY A 159 -9.97 13.32 2.43
N SER A 160 -10.26 12.21 1.75
CA SER A 160 -9.23 11.36 1.12
C SER A 160 -8.70 11.90 -0.20
N CYS A 161 -9.30 12.93 -0.79
CA CYS A 161 -8.90 13.42 -2.12
C CYS A 161 -7.42 13.82 -2.20
N VAL A 162 -6.70 13.21 -3.14
CA VAL A 162 -5.29 13.48 -3.42
C VAL A 162 -5.16 14.24 -4.73
N PHE A 163 -4.32 15.27 -4.75
CA PHE A 163 -4.04 16.08 -5.92
C PHE A 163 -2.53 16.22 -6.13
N PHE A 164 -2.14 16.37 -7.40
CA PHE A 164 -0.86 17.01 -7.69
C PHE A 164 -0.95 18.49 -7.33
N GLU A 165 -0.09 18.90 -6.41
CA GLU A 165 0.23 20.30 -6.20
C GLU A 165 1.32 20.73 -7.19
N THR A 166 1.38 22.04 -7.44
CA THR A 166 2.40 22.63 -8.31
C THR A 166 3.10 23.75 -7.58
N PHE A 167 4.40 23.90 -7.80
CA PHE A 167 5.12 25.09 -7.40
C PHE A 167 6.12 25.51 -8.48
N GLU A 168 6.43 26.81 -8.47
CA GLU A 168 7.43 27.40 -9.35
C GLU A 168 8.73 27.65 -8.60
N TYR A 169 9.86 27.37 -9.24
CA TYR A 169 11.18 27.76 -8.77
C TYR A 169 12.05 28.29 -9.91
N THR A 170 13.09 29.04 -9.56
CA THR A 170 14.01 29.61 -10.55
C THR A 170 15.38 28.95 -10.44
N VAL A 171 15.84 28.36 -11.54
CA VAL A 171 17.19 27.83 -11.69
C VAL A 171 17.80 28.37 -12.98
N ASN A 172 19.06 28.83 -12.94
CA ASN A 172 19.76 29.39 -14.10
C ASN A 172 19.01 30.53 -14.85
N SER A 173 18.21 31.33 -14.14
CA SER A 173 17.33 32.38 -14.70
C SER A 173 16.13 31.88 -15.51
N GLU A 174 15.80 30.60 -15.42
CA GLU A 174 14.59 29.99 -15.97
C GLU A 174 13.61 29.69 -14.84
N VAL A 175 12.33 29.99 -15.06
CA VAL A 175 11.25 29.61 -14.13
C VAL A 175 10.72 28.27 -14.57
N LEU A 176 10.77 27.29 -13.69
CA LEU A 176 10.27 25.94 -13.90
C LEU A 176 9.10 25.70 -12.95
N GLU A 177 8.06 25.06 -13.46
CA GLU A 177 6.93 24.55 -12.68
C GLU A 177 7.09 23.03 -12.53
N ARG A 178 6.94 22.53 -11.31
CA ARG A 178 7.06 21.10 -11.01
C ARG A 178 5.94 20.63 -10.11
N GLN A 179 5.60 19.35 -10.25
CA GLN A 179 4.52 18.70 -9.52
C GLN A 179 5.04 17.89 -8.33
N TYR A 180 4.22 17.80 -7.29
CA TYR A 180 4.44 16.96 -6.13
C TYR A 180 3.10 16.61 -5.47
N ILE A 181 3.07 15.57 -4.66
CA ILE A 181 1.99 15.29 -3.73
C ILE A 181 2.52 15.57 -2.32
N TYR A 182 1.72 16.22 -1.48
CA TYR A 182 2.12 16.54 -0.11
C TYR A 182 1.07 16.04 0.87
N TYR A 183 1.52 15.24 1.83
CA TYR A 183 0.69 14.71 2.90
C TYR A 183 1.17 15.28 4.24
N HIS A 184 0.28 16.00 4.90
CA HIS A 184 0.51 16.50 6.26
C HIS A 184 -0.66 16.05 7.14
N PRO A 185 -0.42 15.07 8.05
CA PRO A 185 -1.43 14.66 9.02
C PRO A 185 -1.97 15.85 9.80
N GLU A 186 -3.29 15.97 9.99
CA GLU A 186 -3.85 16.97 10.89
C GLU A 186 -3.37 16.77 12.34
N SER A 187 -3.01 15.53 12.67
CA SER A 187 -2.49 15.08 13.96
C SER A 187 -1.02 15.44 14.20
N ALA A 188 -0.27 15.80 13.16
CA ALA A 188 1.17 16.05 13.28
C ALA A 188 1.46 17.29 14.15
N PRO A 189 2.49 17.23 15.03
CA PRO A 189 2.90 18.37 15.83
C PRO A 189 3.47 19.49 14.96
N ALA A 190 3.47 20.73 15.48
CA ALA A 190 4.23 21.80 14.85
C ALA A 190 5.73 21.47 14.85
N GLU A 191 6.46 21.93 13.82
CA GLU A 191 7.87 21.58 13.61
C GLU A 191 8.06 20.05 13.53
N CYS A 192 7.19 19.36 12.78
CA CYS A 192 7.35 17.93 12.52
C CYS A 192 8.42 17.67 11.43
N PRO A 193 9.04 16.47 11.43
CA PRO A 193 9.97 16.09 10.37
C PRO A 193 9.33 16.04 8.99
N LEU A 194 10.16 16.14 7.94
CA LEU A 194 9.76 16.00 6.55
C LEU A 194 10.47 14.80 5.91
N VAL A 195 9.70 13.88 5.35
CA VAL A 195 10.22 12.74 4.57
C VAL A 195 9.89 12.96 3.10
N PHE A 196 10.92 12.99 2.26
CA PHE A 196 10.77 12.91 0.81
C PHE A 196 10.77 11.45 0.36
N VAL A 197 9.80 11.06 -0.48
CA VAL A 197 9.66 9.70 -1.01
C VAL A 197 9.64 9.75 -2.54
N PHE A 198 10.67 9.20 -3.17
CA PHE A 198 10.93 9.32 -4.61
C PHE A 198 10.58 8.03 -5.36
N HIS A 199 9.73 8.15 -6.39
CA HIS A 199 9.33 7.02 -7.23
C HIS A 199 10.47 6.49 -8.12
N GLY A 200 10.35 5.24 -8.56
CA GLY A 200 11.27 4.64 -9.54
C GLY A 200 11.05 5.12 -10.97
N TYR A 201 11.96 4.75 -11.88
CA TYR A 201 11.84 5.08 -13.31
C TYR A 201 10.54 4.50 -13.88
N THR A 202 9.87 5.26 -14.76
CA THR A 202 8.52 4.98 -15.31
C THR A 202 7.34 5.12 -14.33
N GLY A 203 7.59 5.17 -13.02
CA GLY A 203 6.54 5.33 -12.02
C GLY A 203 6.09 6.78 -11.82
N SER A 204 5.18 6.99 -10.86
CA SER A 204 4.69 8.31 -10.48
C SER A 204 4.73 8.53 -8.97
N ALA A 205 4.60 9.80 -8.56
CA ALA A 205 4.48 10.17 -7.15
C ALA A 205 3.24 9.54 -6.49
N ASP A 206 2.17 9.35 -7.26
CA ASP A 206 0.96 8.69 -6.80
C ASP A 206 1.19 7.20 -6.54
N ASP A 207 1.81 6.49 -7.49
CA ASP A 207 2.09 5.05 -7.34
C ASP A 207 2.90 4.78 -6.07
N ILE A 208 4.00 5.52 -5.87
CA ILE A 208 4.84 5.29 -4.68
C ILE A 208 4.16 5.73 -3.39
N MET A 209 3.32 6.77 -3.41
CA MET A 209 2.51 7.13 -2.24
C MET A 209 1.60 5.95 -1.85
N GLN A 210 1.00 5.28 -2.81
CA GLN A 210 0.08 4.18 -2.56
C GLN A 210 0.80 2.95 -1.97
N TYR A 211 1.86 2.45 -2.60
CA TYR A 211 2.50 1.20 -2.14
C TYR A 211 3.49 1.39 -0.99
N SER A 212 4.08 2.58 -0.82
CA SER A 212 5.03 2.80 0.28
C SER A 212 4.32 2.93 1.63
N GLY A 213 3.04 3.30 1.69
CA GLY A 213 2.30 3.40 2.95
C GLY A 213 2.78 4.50 3.90
N PHE A 214 3.63 5.44 3.45
CA PHE A 214 4.19 6.50 4.31
C PHE A 214 3.12 7.43 4.90
N ASN A 215 1.95 7.60 4.25
CA ASN A 215 0.86 8.39 4.84
C ASN A 215 0.32 7.78 6.14
N ALA A 216 0.24 6.44 6.22
CA ALA A 216 -0.19 5.75 7.44
C ALA A 216 0.84 5.90 8.57
N LEU A 217 2.14 5.80 8.22
CA LEU A 217 3.23 6.04 9.17
C LEU A 217 3.26 7.51 9.63
N ALA A 218 2.99 8.44 8.73
CA ALA A 218 2.89 9.86 9.05
C ALA A 218 1.78 10.14 10.08
N GLU A 219 0.61 9.52 9.93
CA GLU A 219 -0.47 9.58 10.93
C GLU A 219 -0.07 8.95 12.27
N GLU A 220 0.68 7.85 12.26
CA GLU A 220 1.08 7.13 13.48
C GLU A 220 2.18 7.88 14.25
N PHE A 221 3.18 8.40 13.55
CA PHE A 221 4.41 8.93 14.14
C PHE A 221 4.51 10.47 14.09
N GLY A 222 3.64 11.15 13.35
CA GLY A 222 3.54 12.60 13.35
C GLY A 222 4.65 13.30 12.57
N PHE A 223 4.82 12.96 11.29
CA PHE A 223 5.70 13.64 10.34
C PHE A 223 4.96 13.99 9.05
N ALA A 224 5.51 14.91 8.24
CA ALA A 224 4.98 15.24 6.93
C ALA A 224 5.69 14.44 5.83
N VAL A 225 5.00 14.16 4.73
CA VAL A 225 5.53 13.42 3.58
C VAL A 225 5.38 14.24 2.32
N CYS A 226 6.44 14.29 1.52
CA CYS A 226 6.41 14.85 0.18
C CYS A 226 6.78 13.76 -0.83
N TYR A 227 5.97 13.63 -1.88
CA TYR A 227 6.22 12.74 -3.02
C TYR A 227 6.46 13.60 -4.26
N PRO A 228 7.71 13.92 -4.61
CA PRO A 228 8.00 14.71 -5.79
C PRO A 228 7.71 13.94 -7.09
N GLN A 229 7.20 14.61 -8.11
CA GLN A 229 7.02 14.02 -9.43
C GLN A 229 8.26 14.28 -10.30
N GLY A 230 8.91 13.21 -10.75
CA GLY A 230 9.98 13.24 -11.74
C GLY A 230 9.52 13.83 -13.07
N THR A 231 10.43 14.51 -13.79
CA THR A 231 10.12 14.98 -15.16
C THR A 231 10.03 13.83 -16.14
N THR A 232 9.45 14.08 -17.31
CA THR A 232 9.39 13.08 -18.40
C THR A 232 10.63 13.16 -19.29
N ASP A 233 11.31 12.04 -19.51
CA ASP A 233 12.43 11.95 -20.45
C ASP A 233 12.00 11.87 -21.91
N SER A 234 12.97 11.80 -22.81
CA SER A 234 12.74 11.66 -24.26
C SER A 234 12.03 10.36 -24.70
N PHE A 235 11.92 9.35 -23.83
CA PHE A 235 11.15 8.13 -24.07
C PHE A 235 9.70 8.23 -23.58
N GLY A 236 9.34 9.31 -22.89
CA GLY A 236 8.02 9.49 -22.33
C GLY A 236 7.88 8.94 -20.91
N ASN A 237 8.98 8.60 -20.23
CA ASN A 237 8.97 8.01 -18.90
C ASN A 237 9.31 9.06 -17.84
N ALA A 238 8.59 9.03 -16.72
CA ALA A 238 8.95 9.85 -15.57
C ALA A 238 10.22 9.32 -14.88
N PHE A 239 11.10 10.23 -14.45
CA PHE A 239 12.39 9.89 -13.84
C PHE A 239 12.96 11.04 -13.00
N PHE A 240 13.95 10.70 -12.16
CA PHE A 240 14.91 11.60 -11.54
C PHE A 240 16.27 11.44 -12.22
N ASN A 241 16.89 12.56 -12.58
CA ASN A 241 18.15 12.55 -13.33
C ASN A 241 19.34 12.18 -12.44
N VAL A 242 19.72 10.91 -12.52
CA VAL A 242 20.87 10.32 -11.82
C VAL A 242 22.03 10.00 -12.78
N GLY A 243 21.93 10.40 -14.04
CA GLY A 243 22.99 10.23 -15.02
C GLY A 243 23.01 8.87 -15.72
N TYR A 244 21.84 8.27 -15.97
CA TYR A 244 21.78 7.04 -16.77
C TYR A 244 22.35 7.25 -18.18
N ASP A 245 23.07 6.26 -18.70
CA ASP A 245 23.79 6.33 -19.98
C ASP A 245 22.85 6.60 -21.17
N PHE A 246 21.62 6.07 -21.13
CA PHE A 246 20.61 6.30 -22.17
C PHE A 246 19.91 7.66 -22.05
N GLN A 247 20.11 8.40 -20.96
CA GLN A 247 19.56 9.74 -20.70
C GLN A 247 20.61 10.85 -20.88
N PHE A 248 21.66 10.61 -21.66
CA PHE A 248 22.77 11.55 -21.89
C PHE A 248 22.38 12.95 -22.41
N ASN A 249 21.14 13.12 -22.90
CA ASN A 249 20.60 14.38 -23.39
C ASN A 249 19.64 15.07 -22.40
N GLU A 250 19.33 14.42 -21.27
CA GLU A 250 18.50 14.97 -20.22
C GLU A 250 19.36 15.83 -19.28
N ASN A 251 18.96 17.08 -19.06
CA ASN A 251 19.74 18.07 -18.30
C ASN A 251 18.94 18.67 -17.14
N VAL A 252 17.83 18.03 -16.76
CA VAL A 252 17.06 18.46 -15.58
C VAL A 252 17.92 18.30 -14.33
N ASP A 253 17.83 19.27 -13.43
CA ASP A 253 18.53 19.28 -12.15
C ASP A 253 17.52 18.98 -11.04
N ASP A 254 17.34 17.70 -10.75
CA ASP A 254 16.38 17.25 -9.75
C ASP A 254 16.85 17.53 -8.32
N VAL A 255 18.16 17.70 -8.08
CA VAL A 255 18.68 18.15 -6.78
C VAL A 255 18.25 19.59 -6.53
N ALA A 256 18.44 20.49 -7.50
CA ALA A 256 17.99 21.88 -7.38
C ALA A 256 16.47 21.99 -7.22
N PHE A 257 15.70 21.17 -7.93
CA PHE A 257 14.26 21.04 -7.74
C PHE A 257 13.91 20.64 -6.30
N THR A 258 14.51 19.56 -5.80
CA THR A 258 14.21 19.01 -4.47
C THR A 258 14.57 20.00 -3.36
N LEU A 259 15.70 20.70 -3.47
CA LEU A 259 16.09 21.75 -2.54
C LEU A 259 15.13 22.94 -2.56
N ALA A 260 14.70 23.38 -3.76
CA ALA A 260 13.72 24.45 -3.88
C ALA A 260 12.34 24.03 -3.33
N LEU A 261 11.95 22.76 -3.50
CA LEU A 261 10.72 22.21 -2.95
C LEU A 261 10.80 22.13 -1.42
N ASN A 262 11.92 21.69 -0.86
CA ASN A 262 12.16 21.74 0.58
C ASN A 262 11.99 23.16 1.13
N ASP A 263 12.68 24.14 0.54
CA ASP A 263 12.58 25.54 0.97
C ASP A 263 11.13 26.07 0.90
N TYR A 264 10.41 25.70 -0.17
CA TYR A 264 9.00 26.06 -0.34
C TYR A 264 8.13 25.42 0.75
N LEU A 265 8.30 24.14 1.06
CA LEU A 265 7.50 23.45 2.07
C LEU A 265 7.80 23.98 3.47
N GLN A 266 9.08 24.19 3.81
CA GLN A 266 9.50 24.78 5.08
C GLN A 266 8.85 26.15 5.31
N ALA A 267 8.81 26.99 4.27
CA ALA A 267 8.21 28.32 4.34
C ALA A 267 6.68 28.33 4.52
N ASN A 268 5.99 27.24 4.14
CA ASN A 268 4.52 27.18 4.13
C ASN A 268 3.93 26.32 5.26
N TYR A 269 4.66 25.34 5.79
CA TYR A 269 4.11 24.31 6.67
C TYR A 269 4.75 24.20 8.07
N ALA A 270 5.67 25.11 8.43
CA ALA A 270 6.28 25.15 9.77
C ALA A 270 6.86 23.79 10.22
N LEU A 271 7.72 23.23 9.37
CA LEU A 271 8.38 21.93 9.55
C LEU A 271 9.70 22.09 10.31
N ASP A 272 10.27 20.99 10.80
CA ASP A 272 11.62 21.00 11.40
C ASP A 272 12.68 21.02 10.29
N GLU A 273 13.33 22.17 10.11
CA GLU A 273 14.43 22.37 9.15
C GLU A 273 15.63 21.45 9.40
N THR A 274 15.74 20.83 10.58
CA THR A 274 16.83 19.94 10.97
C THR A 274 16.48 18.45 10.86
N ALA A 275 15.25 18.12 10.47
CA ALA A 275 14.76 16.74 10.34
C ALA A 275 14.16 16.51 8.95
N VAL A 276 15.01 16.64 7.92
CA VAL A 276 14.67 16.36 6.52
C VAL A 276 15.34 15.06 6.08
N TYR A 277 14.52 14.14 5.55
CA TYR A 277 14.91 12.79 5.19
C TYR A 277 14.49 12.44 3.77
N GLY A 278 15.18 11.49 3.14
CA GLY A 278 14.87 11.03 1.79
C GLY A 278 14.84 9.51 1.68
N THR A 279 13.89 8.95 0.97
CA THR A 279 13.84 7.53 0.62
C THR A 279 13.22 7.38 -0.76
N GLY A 280 13.41 6.24 -1.41
CA GLY A 280 12.84 6.02 -2.73
C GLY A 280 13.21 4.66 -3.29
N MET A 281 12.46 4.25 -4.29
CA MET A 281 12.62 2.96 -4.96
C MET A 281 13.46 3.11 -6.23
N SER A 282 14.38 2.20 -6.50
CA SER A 282 15.06 2.11 -7.81
C SER A 282 15.72 3.45 -8.18
N ASN A 283 15.36 4.07 -9.31
CA ASN A 283 15.78 5.42 -9.67
C ASN A 283 15.60 6.49 -8.57
N GLY A 284 14.55 6.40 -7.75
CA GLY A 284 14.36 7.26 -6.58
C GLY A 284 15.32 6.94 -5.44
N GLY A 285 15.75 5.69 -5.31
CA GLY A 285 16.84 5.26 -4.45
C GLY A 285 18.21 5.72 -4.95
N ASP A 286 18.47 5.64 -6.26
CA ASP A 286 19.66 6.21 -6.89
C ASP A 286 19.74 7.72 -6.63
N PHE A 287 18.59 8.39 -6.70
CA PHE A 287 18.48 9.81 -6.42
C PHE A 287 18.74 10.12 -4.94
N CYS A 288 18.37 9.23 -4.01
CA CYS A 288 18.74 9.35 -2.60
C CYS A 288 20.26 9.30 -2.39
N TYR A 289 20.99 8.45 -3.10
CA TYR A 289 22.46 8.49 -3.08
C TYR A 289 23.03 9.81 -3.62
N LEU A 290 22.44 10.34 -4.69
CA LEU A 290 22.82 11.64 -5.23
C LEU A 290 22.61 12.77 -4.20
N LEU A 291 21.48 12.76 -3.49
CA LEU A 291 21.18 13.70 -2.41
C LEU A 291 22.18 13.57 -1.25
N ALA A 292 22.54 12.35 -0.84
CA ALA A 292 23.58 12.15 0.19
C ALA A 292 24.93 12.76 -0.21
N CYS A 293 25.28 12.73 -1.50
CA CYS A 293 26.52 13.31 -1.99
C CYS A 293 26.46 14.83 -2.20
N GLN A 294 25.33 15.37 -2.68
CA GLN A 294 25.23 16.77 -3.14
C GLN A 294 24.42 17.70 -2.22
N ALA A 295 23.59 17.16 -1.35
CA ALA A 295 22.64 17.89 -0.50
C ALA A 295 22.69 17.44 0.99
N SER A 296 23.86 16.97 1.44
CA SER A 296 24.11 16.46 2.81
C SER A 296 24.05 17.51 3.92
N ASP A 297 23.92 18.79 3.58
CA ASP A 297 23.63 19.87 4.52
C ASP A 297 22.13 20.08 4.77
N VAL A 298 21.28 19.51 3.90
CA VAL A 298 19.81 19.52 4.04
C VAL A 298 19.31 18.14 4.47
N PHE A 299 19.70 17.08 3.76
CA PHE A 299 19.25 15.72 4.04
C PHE A 299 20.10 15.08 5.13
N GLN A 300 19.50 14.90 6.31
CA GLN A 300 20.15 14.30 7.47
C GLN A 300 20.31 12.79 7.39
N ALA A 301 19.39 12.16 6.67
CA ALA A 301 19.47 10.75 6.35
C ALA A 301 18.79 10.46 5.02
N VAL A 302 19.30 9.43 4.35
CA VAL A 302 18.62 8.82 3.23
C VAL A 302 18.48 7.31 3.43
N ALA A 303 17.42 6.74 2.89
CA ALA A 303 17.15 5.31 2.93
C ALA A 303 16.78 4.77 1.53
N PRO A 304 17.73 4.55 0.61
CA PRO A 304 17.42 3.97 -0.69
C PRO A 304 16.90 2.53 -0.57
N VAL A 305 15.92 2.19 -1.41
CA VAL A 305 15.34 0.84 -1.55
C VAL A 305 15.53 0.38 -2.99
N ALA A 306 16.20 -0.76 -3.17
CA ALA A 306 16.54 -1.32 -4.48
C ALA A 306 17.25 -0.29 -5.41
N GLY A 307 18.02 0.63 -4.82
CA GLY A 307 18.74 1.68 -5.54
C GLY A 307 20.25 1.45 -5.51
N MET A 308 20.97 2.17 -6.36
CA MET A 308 22.42 2.12 -6.47
C MET A 308 23.02 3.50 -6.73
N ILE A 309 24.30 3.65 -6.42
CA ILE A 309 25.04 4.86 -6.73
C ILE A 309 25.74 4.69 -8.09
N MET A 310 25.44 5.56 -9.07
CA MET A 310 26.20 5.55 -10.33
C MET A 310 27.69 5.77 -10.05
N GLN A 311 28.57 5.11 -10.81
CA GLN A 311 30.03 5.23 -10.63
C GLN A 311 30.51 6.68 -10.71
N ASP A 312 29.97 7.47 -11.64
CA ASP A 312 30.29 8.89 -11.79
C ASP A 312 29.84 9.72 -10.57
N ILE A 313 28.71 9.37 -9.95
CA ILE A 313 28.24 10.01 -8.70
C ILE A 313 29.19 9.64 -7.55
N MET A 314 29.53 8.35 -7.41
CA MET A 314 30.46 7.88 -6.36
C MET A 314 31.82 8.56 -6.48
N ASP A 315 32.37 8.65 -7.69
CA ASP A 315 33.66 9.29 -7.97
C ASP A 315 33.67 10.79 -7.65
N ALA A 316 32.53 11.47 -7.82
CA ALA A 316 32.37 12.90 -7.55
C ALA A 316 31.85 13.21 -6.13
N CYS A 317 31.51 12.19 -5.35
CA CYS A 317 30.82 12.33 -4.07
C CYS A 317 31.67 13.08 -3.03
N THR A 318 31.27 14.30 -2.71
CA THR A 318 32.00 15.21 -1.80
C THR A 318 31.03 15.92 -0.85
N PRO A 319 30.41 15.18 0.08
CA PRO A 319 29.32 15.70 0.90
C PRO A 319 29.78 16.82 1.85
N TYR A 320 28.93 17.82 2.06
CA TYR A 320 29.13 18.93 3.00
C TYR A 320 29.16 18.47 4.46
N SER A 321 28.38 17.43 4.77
CA SER A 321 28.27 16.82 6.09
C SER A 321 28.16 15.30 5.99
N THR A 322 28.31 14.58 7.10
CA THR A 322 28.08 13.14 7.14
C THR A 322 26.59 12.85 7.17
N THR A 323 26.03 12.35 6.07
CA THR A 323 24.63 11.89 6.00
C THR A 323 24.51 10.45 6.50
N ASN A 324 23.45 10.14 7.24
CA ASN A 324 23.14 8.76 7.62
C ASN A 324 22.53 8.03 6.43
N ILE A 325 22.95 6.79 6.16
CA ILE A 325 22.50 6.04 4.97
C ILE A 325 22.01 4.65 5.40
N LEU A 326 20.81 4.28 4.96
CA LEU A 326 20.28 2.92 5.09
C LEU A 326 19.98 2.37 3.70
N GLU A 327 20.58 1.25 3.31
CA GLU A 327 20.28 0.58 2.05
C GLU A 327 19.44 -0.67 2.30
N ILE A 328 18.38 -0.89 1.50
CA ILE A 328 17.62 -2.15 1.46
C ILE A 328 17.73 -2.72 0.06
N HIS A 329 18.27 -3.93 -0.09
CA HIS A 329 18.53 -4.49 -1.42
C HIS A 329 18.37 -6.01 -1.48
N GLY A 330 17.72 -6.49 -2.53
CA GLY A 330 17.55 -7.92 -2.83
C GLY A 330 18.78 -8.53 -3.50
N THR A 331 19.18 -9.74 -3.10
CA THR A 331 20.33 -10.41 -3.73
C THR A 331 20.02 -11.03 -5.09
N GLU A 332 18.74 -11.24 -5.40
CA GLU A 332 18.25 -11.76 -6.68
C GLU A 332 17.55 -10.66 -7.50
N ASP A 333 17.77 -9.39 -7.17
CA ASP A 333 17.34 -8.25 -7.98
C ASP A 333 17.92 -8.36 -9.40
N ASP A 334 17.04 -8.43 -10.40
CA ASP A 334 17.37 -8.60 -11.81
C ASP A 334 17.27 -7.31 -12.63
N VAL A 335 17.00 -6.19 -11.96
CA VAL A 335 16.94 -4.84 -12.53
C VAL A 335 18.15 -4.02 -12.09
N THR A 336 18.40 -3.95 -10.78
CA THR A 336 19.56 -3.30 -10.17
C THR A 336 20.37 -4.36 -9.44
N TYR A 337 21.50 -4.78 -10.01
CA TYR A 337 22.20 -5.95 -9.47
C TYR A 337 22.86 -5.65 -8.12
N TYR A 338 22.60 -6.51 -7.12
CA TYR A 338 23.29 -6.47 -5.83
C TYR A 338 24.82 -6.50 -5.98
N ASP A 339 25.32 -7.32 -6.92
CA ASP A 339 26.74 -7.47 -7.25
C ASP A 339 27.27 -6.36 -8.20
N GLY A 340 26.41 -5.40 -8.59
CA GLY A 340 26.74 -4.26 -9.44
C GLY A 340 26.88 -4.58 -10.93
N ASP A 341 26.90 -3.53 -11.75
CA ASP A 341 27.29 -3.61 -13.16
C ASP A 341 28.41 -2.60 -13.48
N PRO A 342 29.66 -2.89 -13.05
CA PRO A 342 30.78 -1.96 -13.22
C PRO A 342 31.21 -1.78 -14.69
N THR A 343 30.61 -2.53 -15.61
CA THR A 343 30.95 -2.48 -17.04
C THR A 343 29.80 -2.03 -17.93
N ASN A 344 28.67 -1.61 -17.34
CA ASN A 344 27.46 -1.20 -18.04
C ASN A 344 27.02 -2.21 -19.13
N GLN A 345 26.86 -3.47 -18.73
CA GLN A 345 26.31 -4.53 -19.57
C GLN A 345 24.80 -4.38 -19.78
N ASP A 346 24.07 -3.88 -18.79
CA ASP A 346 22.61 -3.70 -18.82
C ASP A 346 22.16 -2.45 -19.60
N GLY A 347 23.03 -1.44 -19.72
CA GLY A 347 22.80 -0.21 -20.47
C GLY A 347 22.37 1.00 -19.62
N TRP A 348 22.20 0.87 -18.30
CA TRP A 348 21.83 1.97 -17.40
C TRP A 348 23.01 2.90 -17.11
N GLY A 349 24.23 2.40 -17.19
CA GLY A 349 25.48 3.06 -16.84
C GLY A 349 26.28 2.20 -15.88
N ALA A 350 27.54 2.57 -15.58
CA ALA A 350 28.36 1.77 -14.68
C ALA A 350 28.03 2.08 -13.21
N TYR A 351 27.91 1.05 -12.38
CA TYR A 351 27.72 1.19 -10.92
C TYR A 351 28.43 0.07 -10.16
N PRO A 352 28.93 0.34 -8.93
CA PRO A 352 29.57 -0.66 -8.10
C PRO A 352 28.54 -1.61 -7.48
N SER A 353 29.03 -2.68 -6.85
CA SER A 353 28.17 -3.54 -6.04
C SER A 353 27.65 -2.81 -4.79
N ILE A 354 26.55 -3.29 -4.20
CA ILE A 354 26.03 -2.76 -2.94
C ILE A 354 27.09 -2.89 -1.81
N PRO A 355 27.78 -4.02 -1.62
CA PRO A 355 28.89 -4.09 -0.68
C PRO A 355 29.99 -3.05 -0.91
N GLU A 356 30.39 -2.79 -2.16
CA GLU A 356 31.39 -1.75 -2.48
C GLU A 356 30.88 -0.34 -2.17
N THR A 357 29.58 -0.08 -2.41
CA THR A 357 28.93 1.17 -2.04
C THR A 357 28.96 1.40 -0.53
N MET A 358 28.64 0.37 0.26
CA MET A 358 28.67 0.47 1.71
C MET A 358 30.10 0.64 2.24
N ASP A 359 31.08 -0.06 1.68
CA ASP A 359 32.49 0.11 2.02
C ASP A 359 32.98 1.53 1.69
N PHE A 360 32.56 2.09 0.54
CA PHE A 360 32.86 3.47 0.16
C PHE A 360 32.37 4.49 1.21
N PHE A 361 31.10 4.42 1.61
CA PHE A 361 30.55 5.34 2.62
C PHE A 361 31.13 5.09 4.01
N ALA A 362 31.39 3.84 4.38
CA ALA A 362 32.05 3.51 5.64
C ALA A 362 33.45 4.15 5.73
N ASP A 363 34.23 4.08 4.65
CA ASP A 363 35.55 4.71 4.56
C ASP A 363 35.45 6.24 4.53
N LEU A 364 34.54 6.80 3.71
CA LEU A 364 34.31 8.24 3.58
C LEU A 364 33.96 8.88 4.92
N PHE A 365 33.09 8.23 5.71
CA PHE A 365 32.62 8.71 7.01
C PHE A 365 33.41 8.18 8.21
N GLN A 366 34.48 7.40 7.96
CA GLN A 366 35.34 6.82 8.99
C GLN A 366 34.57 5.99 10.03
N LEU A 367 33.73 5.07 9.55
CA LEU A 367 32.87 4.20 10.35
C LEU A 367 33.52 2.84 10.60
N GLY A 368 33.30 2.32 11.80
CA GLY A 368 33.66 0.94 12.14
C GLY A 368 32.47 0.01 11.94
N ASN A 369 32.71 -1.15 11.32
CA ASN A 369 31.72 -2.22 11.23
C ASN A 369 31.39 -2.76 12.64
N LEU A 370 30.12 -2.75 13.01
CA LEU A 370 29.61 -3.19 14.31
C LEU A 370 29.19 -4.67 14.30
N GLY A 371 29.17 -5.29 13.13
CA GLY A 371 28.78 -6.67 12.90
C GLY A 371 27.57 -6.79 12.00
N THR A 372 27.33 -8.03 11.63
CA THR A 372 26.23 -8.48 10.77
C THR A 372 25.42 -9.52 11.53
N GLY A 373 24.11 -9.52 11.39
CA GLY A 373 23.25 -10.55 11.97
C GLY A 373 21.90 -10.70 11.26
N PRO A 374 21.31 -11.91 11.27
CA PRO A 374 20.02 -12.16 10.66
C PRO A 374 18.87 -11.55 11.48
N LEU A 375 17.81 -11.15 10.80
CA LEU A 375 16.49 -10.89 11.39
C LEU A 375 15.65 -12.18 11.43
N PRO A 376 14.61 -12.25 12.28
CA PRO A 376 13.67 -13.36 12.24
C PRO A 376 12.95 -13.41 10.89
N ASN A 377 12.98 -14.57 10.23
CA ASN A 377 12.08 -14.86 9.10
C ASN A 377 10.66 -15.12 9.69
N THR A 378 9.79 -14.13 9.54
CA THR A 378 8.40 -14.15 9.99
C THR A 378 7.43 -14.62 8.92
N ASP A 379 7.79 -14.51 7.64
CA ASP A 379 7.07 -15.11 6.52
C ASP A 379 7.94 -16.11 5.74
N ALA A 380 7.92 -17.36 6.18
CA ALA A 380 8.72 -18.42 5.55
C ALA A 380 8.22 -18.83 4.14
N THR A 381 7.20 -18.17 3.59
CA THR A 381 6.63 -18.48 2.27
C THR A 381 7.06 -17.52 1.17
N ASP A 382 7.67 -16.39 1.52
CA ASP A 382 8.15 -15.40 0.56
C ASP A 382 9.46 -15.82 -0.15
N GLY A 383 10.16 -16.82 0.39
CA GLY A 383 11.38 -17.38 -0.21
C GLY A 383 12.65 -16.57 0.09
N SER A 384 12.59 -15.64 1.04
CA SER A 384 13.68 -14.72 1.37
C SER A 384 14.00 -14.69 2.87
N GLU A 385 15.18 -14.17 3.21
CA GLU A 385 15.62 -13.91 4.59
C GLU A 385 16.38 -12.58 4.64
N VAL A 386 16.36 -11.89 5.79
CA VAL A 386 17.01 -10.58 5.93
C VAL A 386 18.24 -10.66 6.85
N GLU A 387 19.37 -10.12 6.38
CA GLU A 387 20.60 -9.93 7.14
C GLU A 387 20.94 -8.44 7.24
N VAL A 388 21.19 -7.95 8.46
CA VAL A 388 21.49 -6.54 8.71
C VAL A 388 22.94 -6.34 9.11
N THR A 389 23.64 -5.45 8.40
CA THR A 389 24.99 -5.00 8.76
C THR A 389 24.96 -3.54 9.18
N ASN A 390 25.66 -3.19 10.26
CA ASN A 390 25.71 -1.82 10.77
C ASN A 390 27.15 -1.31 10.84
N TRP A 391 27.34 -0.02 10.53
CA TRP A 391 28.58 0.71 10.75
C TRP A 391 28.31 2.01 11.50
N SER A 392 29.19 2.36 12.44
CA SER A 392 29.08 3.62 13.17
C SER A 392 30.42 4.08 13.74
N ASN A 393 30.46 5.31 14.25
CA ASN A 393 31.58 5.88 14.99
C ASN A 393 31.06 6.42 16.34
N ILE A 394 31.71 6.05 17.45
CA ILE A 394 31.28 6.48 18.79
C ILE A 394 31.56 7.97 19.08
N SER A 395 32.33 8.64 18.21
CA SER A 395 32.90 9.98 18.44
C SER A 395 32.31 11.10 17.57
N ALA A 396 31.58 10.75 16.52
CA ALA A 396 30.75 11.61 15.69
C ALA A 396 29.58 10.73 15.25
N CYS A 397 28.35 11.23 15.15
CA CYS A 397 27.23 10.36 14.80
C CYS A 397 26.97 10.32 13.28
N PRO A 398 27.62 9.38 12.58
CA PRO A 398 26.98 8.76 11.42
C PRO A 398 26.55 7.32 11.71
N ARG A 399 25.47 6.91 11.04
CA ARG A 399 24.96 5.56 10.94
C ARG A 399 24.85 5.16 9.47
N LEU A 400 25.49 4.05 9.15
CA LEU A 400 25.36 3.35 7.88
C LEU A 400 24.78 1.96 8.18
N THR A 401 23.73 1.56 7.47
CA THR A 401 23.07 0.27 7.69
C THR A 401 22.73 -0.37 6.35
N LEU A 402 22.98 -1.67 6.21
CA LEU A 402 22.58 -2.48 5.05
C LEU A 402 21.59 -3.53 5.51
N TYR A 403 20.39 -3.53 4.92
CA TYR A 403 19.43 -4.63 4.94
C TYR A 403 19.60 -5.41 3.65
N LYS A 404 20.34 -6.52 3.74
CA LYS A 404 20.51 -7.47 2.64
C LYS A 404 19.37 -8.47 2.70
N VAL A 405 18.56 -8.51 1.65
CA VAL A 405 17.43 -9.44 1.52
C VAL A 405 17.88 -10.61 0.65
N ASP A 406 18.39 -11.66 1.29
CA ASP A 406 18.81 -12.90 0.64
C ASP A 406 17.58 -13.57 -0.01
N GLY A 407 17.63 -13.75 -1.34
CA GLY A 407 16.52 -14.27 -2.15
C GLY A 407 15.47 -13.22 -2.56
N GLY A 408 15.59 -11.97 -2.11
CA GLY A 408 14.70 -10.88 -2.54
C GLY A 408 15.04 -10.35 -3.93
N GLY A 409 14.04 -9.87 -4.67
CA GLY A 409 14.18 -9.27 -6.00
C GLY A 409 14.20 -7.73 -5.97
N HIS A 410 13.78 -7.12 -7.08
CA HIS A 410 13.62 -5.67 -7.24
C HIS A 410 12.31 -5.17 -6.60
N ASP A 411 12.20 -5.35 -5.29
CA ASP A 411 10.96 -5.21 -4.55
C ASP A 411 11.00 -4.05 -3.55
N TRP A 412 9.83 -3.65 -3.06
CA TRP A 412 9.65 -2.85 -1.86
C TRP A 412 9.19 -3.77 -0.71
N PRO A 413 10.09 -4.23 0.17
CA PRO A 413 9.72 -5.16 1.25
C PRO A 413 8.55 -4.66 2.10
N GLY A 414 7.59 -5.55 2.36
CA GLY A 414 6.32 -5.24 3.03
C GLY A 414 5.17 -4.90 2.07
N ALA A 415 5.47 -4.45 0.84
CA ALA A 415 4.50 -4.35 -0.24
C ALA A 415 4.61 -5.57 -1.19
N TRP A 416 5.84 -5.92 -1.59
CA TRP A 416 6.15 -7.08 -2.43
C TRP A 416 7.48 -7.72 -2.02
N GLY A 417 7.74 -8.90 -2.58
CA GLY A 417 8.97 -9.65 -2.31
C GLY A 417 9.00 -10.13 -0.86
N ASN A 418 9.97 -9.64 -0.09
CA ASN A 418 10.13 -9.98 1.32
C ASN A 418 9.02 -9.37 2.19
N MET A 419 8.45 -10.19 3.06
CA MET A 419 7.38 -9.83 4.00
C MET A 419 7.83 -9.93 5.47
N ASP A 420 9.14 -10.06 5.71
CA ASP A 420 9.73 -10.07 7.05
C ASP A 420 9.92 -8.67 7.63
N ILE A 421 10.10 -7.68 6.76
CA ILE A 421 10.25 -6.28 7.11
C ILE A 421 9.27 -5.41 6.32
N ASP A 422 8.93 -4.27 6.88
CA ASP A 422 8.26 -3.16 6.19
C ASP A 422 9.33 -2.10 5.90
N ALA A 423 9.70 -1.93 4.62
CA ALA A 423 10.78 -1.03 4.21
C ALA A 423 10.54 0.42 4.64
N SER A 424 9.28 0.87 4.65
CA SER A 424 8.90 2.23 5.02
C SER A 424 9.04 2.45 6.52
N LEU A 425 8.60 1.47 7.33
CA LEU A 425 8.80 1.50 8.78
C LEU A 425 10.28 1.44 9.13
N VAL A 426 11.05 0.57 8.47
CA VAL A 426 12.51 0.46 8.65
C VAL A 426 13.20 1.79 8.34
N ALA A 427 12.84 2.45 7.23
CA ALA A 427 13.37 3.76 6.87
C ALA A 427 13.00 4.82 7.92
N TRP A 428 11.76 4.86 8.38
CA TRP A 428 11.32 5.79 9.42
C TRP A 428 12.05 5.58 10.75
N GLU A 429 12.13 4.35 11.24
CA GLU A 429 12.85 4.02 12.48
C GLU A 429 14.32 4.42 12.37
N PHE A 430 14.92 4.23 11.19
CA PHE A 430 16.28 4.68 10.93
C PHE A 430 16.40 6.21 11.03
N PHE A 431 15.50 6.96 10.39
CA PHE A 431 15.46 8.43 10.44
C PHE A 431 15.28 8.97 11.86
N GLU A 432 14.33 8.42 12.62
CA GLU A 432 14.08 8.81 14.01
C GLU A 432 15.30 8.56 14.89
N SER A 433 16.05 7.49 14.60
CA SER A 433 17.24 7.12 15.37
C SER A 433 18.46 8.04 15.13
N THR A 434 18.41 8.92 14.13
CA THR A 434 19.53 9.82 13.78
C THR A 434 19.80 10.82 14.89
N CYS A 435 21.08 11.10 15.18
CA CYS A 435 21.49 11.79 16.41
C CYS A 435 21.24 13.31 16.43
N ASN A 436 20.22 13.83 15.74
CA ASN A 436 19.92 15.26 15.73
C ASN A 436 18.48 15.61 16.10
N THR A 437 17.65 14.63 16.47
CA THR A 437 16.28 14.93 16.88
C THR A 437 16.26 15.41 18.36
N ASN A 438 15.63 16.56 18.62
CA ASN A 438 15.17 16.94 19.97
C ASN A 438 14.00 16.07 20.46
N LEU A 439 13.63 15.05 19.68
CA LEU A 439 12.70 14.00 20.07
C LEU A 439 13.34 13.21 21.23
N PRO A 440 12.59 12.90 22.30
CA PRO A 440 13.11 12.07 23.36
C PRO A 440 13.47 10.71 22.77
N LEU A 441 14.78 10.47 22.61
CA LEU A 441 15.36 9.17 22.26
C LEU A 441 14.79 8.09 23.20
N SER A 442 13.75 7.42 22.73
CA SER A 442 13.42 6.05 23.08
C SER A 442 13.32 5.38 21.73
N ILE A 443 14.18 4.45 21.35
CA ILE A 443 14.38 3.16 22.00
C ILE A 443 15.76 2.64 21.56
N GLU A 444 16.40 1.82 22.39
CA GLU A 444 17.53 1.01 21.93
C GLU A 444 17.17 0.28 20.63
N PRO A 445 18.09 0.11 19.66
CA PRO A 445 17.79 -0.64 18.45
C PRO A 445 17.12 -1.95 18.85
N ALA A 446 15.90 -2.16 18.35
CA ALA A 446 15.12 -3.36 18.63
C ALA A 446 15.84 -4.55 18.01
N LEU A 447 16.81 -5.11 18.73
CA LEU A 447 17.06 -6.53 18.62
C LEU A 447 15.80 -7.18 19.19
N PRO A 448 14.99 -7.90 18.38
CA PRO A 448 13.88 -8.65 18.91
C PRO A 448 14.47 -9.67 19.88
N SER A 449 14.39 -9.37 21.18
CA SER A 449 14.73 -10.36 22.18
C SER A 449 13.71 -11.49 22.05
N ALA A 450 14.19 -12.73 22.09
CA ALA A 450 13.36 -13.93 21.92
C ALA A 450 12.25 -14.09 22.99
N GLU A 451 12.16 -13.18 23.96
CA GLU A 451 11.10 -13.13 24.96
C GLU A 451 10.28 -11.85 24.80
N SER A 452 9.14 -11.97 24.11
CA SER A 452 8.16 -10.89 24.02
C SER A 452 7.43 -10.71 25.35
N ILE A 453 7.41 -9.48 25.87
CA ILE A 453 6.74 -9.13 27.12
C ILE A 453 5.36 -8.57 26.79
N VAL A 454 4.32 -8.96 27.55
CA VAL A 454 2.97 -8.40 27.42
C VAL A 454 2.98 -6.93 27.86
N GLN A 455 2.81 -6.01 26.92
CA GLN A 455 2.72 -4.56 27.18
C GLN A 455 1.32 -4.12 27.59
N GLY A 456 0.28 -4.86 27.17
CA GLY A 456 -1.10 -4.56 27.54
C GLY A 456 -2.04 -5.73 27.32
N THR A 457 -3.17 -5.71 28.00
CA THR A 457 -4.23 -6.71 27.85
C THR A 457 -5.58 -6.01 27.71
N TRP A 458 -6.40 -6.42 26.74
CA TRP A 458 -7.75 -5.93 26.52
C TRP A 458 -8.75 -7.08 26.45
N ASP A 459 -10.01 -6.82 26.77
CA ASP A 459 -11.08 -7.76 26.45
C ASP A 459 -11.45 -7.70 24.95
N MET A 460 -12.34 -8.59 24.54
CA MET A 460 -12.85 -8.65 23.17
C MET A 460 -13.61 -7.40 22.71
N LEU A 461 -13.87 -6.44 23.62
CA LEU A 461 -14.51 -5.15 23.34
C LEU A 461 -13.52 -3.98 23.42
N GLY A 462 -12.20 -4.26 23.45
CA GLY A 462 -11.16 -3.25 23.45
C GLY A 462 -10.96 -2.52 24.78
N ARG A 463 -11.50 -3.04 25.90
CA ARG A 463 -11.35 -2.40 27.22
C ARG A 463 -10.14 -2.95 27.97
N PRO A 464 -9.31 -2.10 28.61
CA PRO A 464 -8.15 -2.56 29.37
C PRO A 464 -8.54 -3.56 30.46
N CYS A 465 -7.86 -4.71 30.48
CA CYS A 465 -8.08 -5.77 31.46
C CYS A 465 -6.90 -5.89 32.42
N PRO A 466 -7.15 -6.06 33.74
CA PRO A 466 -6.11 -6.38 34.70
C PRO A 466 -5.37 -7.66 34.29
N ALA A 467 -4.05 -7.71 34.51
CA ALA A 467 -3.20 -8.87 34.21
C ALA A 467 -3.67 -10.18 34.88
N ASN A 468 -4.52 -10.08 35.90
CA ASN A 468 -4.93 -11.21 36.76
C ASN A 468 -6.38 -11.66 36.50
N ALA A 469 -7.05 -11.13 35.47
CA ALA A 469 -8.45 -11.45 35.20
C ALA A 469 -8.60 -12.89 34.66
N ALA A 470 -9.07 -13.80 35.51
CA ALA A 470 -9.32 -15.20 35.18
C ALA A 470 -10.74 -15.41 34.63
N GLY A 471 -10.91 -16.42 33.78
CA GLY A 471 -12.21 -16.85 33.24
C GLY A 471 -12.66 -16.12 31.97
N GLN A 472 -11.76 -15.42 31.27
CA GLN A 472 -12.08 -14.65 30.07
C GLN A 472 -11.05 -14.79 28.96
N LEU A 473 -11.52 -14.63 27.72
CA LEU A 473 -10.68 -14.48 26.53
C LEU A 473 -10.17 -13.03 26.47
N VAL A 474 -8.86 -12.86 26.36
CA VAL A 474 -8.21 -11.55 26.30
C VAL A 474 -7.30 -11.45 25.08
N ILE A 475 -7.04 -10.22 24.66
CA ILE A 475 -6.09 -9.85 23.63
C ILE A 475 -4.85 -9.26 24.32
N GLU A 476 -3.67 -9.80 24.05
CA GLU A 476 -2.40 -9.31 24.58
C GLU A 476 -1.60 -8.63 23.46
N ARG A 477 -1.15 -7.38 23.67
CA ARG A 477 -0.16 -6.72 22.83
C ARG A 477 1.22 -7.00 23.42
N LEU A 478 2.12 -7.46 22.58
CA LEU A 478 3.48 -7.82 22.94
C LEU A 478 4.46 -6.69 22.59
N SER A 479 5.61 -6.67 23.25
CA SER A 479 6.66 -5.66 23.05
C SER A 479 7.30 -5.65 21.67
N ASN A 480 7.03 -6.65 20.84
CA ASN A 480 7.47 -6.79 19.45
C ASN A 480 6.34 -6.50 18.45
N GLY A 481 5.31 -5.74 18.85
CA GLY A 481 4.19 -5.37 17.98
C GLY A 481 3.12 -6.46 17.79
N GLN A 482 3.46 -7.74 18.03
CA GLN A 482 2.52 -8.85 17.85
C GLN A 482 1.32 -8.79 18.82
N VAL A 483 0.19 -9.29 18.33
CA VAL A 483 -1.04 -9.41 19.12
C VAL A 483 -1.47 -10.87 19.19
N ARG A 484 -1.81 -11.38 20.36
CA ARG A 484 -2.31 -12.75 20.53
C ARG A 484 -3.57 -12.84 21.38
N LYS A 485 -4.41 -13.83 21.07
CA LYS A 485 -5.63 -14.17 21.84
C LYS A 485 -5.28 -15.24 22.87
N VAL A 486 -5.53 -14.95 24.14
CA VAL A 486 -5.23 -15.86 25.26
C VAL A 486 -6.49 -16.09 26.09
N PHE A 487 -6.85 -17.36 26.29
CA PHE A 487 -7.89 -17.72 27.25
C PHE A 487 -7.26 -17.94 28.62
N ARG A 488 -7.58 -17.10 29.61
CA ARG A 488 -7.08 -17.25 30.98
C ARG A 488 -8.02 -18.15 31.76
N ALA A 489 -7.61 -19.40 31.97
CA ALA A 489 -8.39 -20.35 32.76
C ALA A 489 -8.51 -19.91 34.23
N VAL A 490 -9.60 -20.31 34.89
CA VAL A 490 -9.75 -20.18 36.35
C VAL A 490 -8.99 -21.34 36.99
N GLU A 491 -7.99 -21.05 37.82
CA GLU A 491 -7.34 -22.06 38.68
C GLU A 491 -8.26 -22.56 39.80
#